data_AF-A0A382I4R0-F1
#
_entry.id   AF-A0A382I4R0-F1
#
_cell.length_a   1.000
_cell.length_b   1.000
_cell.length_c   1.000
_cell.angle_alpha   90.00
_cell.angle_beta   90.00
_cell.angle_gamma   90.00
#
_symmetry.space_group_name_H-M   'P 1'
#
loop_
_entity.id
_entity.type
_entity.pdbx_description
1 polymer ?
#
loop_
_entity_poly.entity_id
_entity_poly.type
_entity_poly.pdbx_seq_one_letter_code
_entity_poly.pdbx_strand_id
1 'polypeptide(L)'
;MVLIPLGLIILWLLINNPAIALMILSLTAIIKGYLINYYPVIELVDITVIATLIIWLGLVKILLVGNWKFPSEWNSIVYLFLIFGLLLGISYIYTVSPDYGFRKIIRFNTFAVTMFMTPLLIIKTPADSKRLLSYFYFLLIIIIGIMLFQFVYFLKWGDFAIVLAYWNRISIPGANPIQVSRYLAIGAAMMIALLIRNKPSQSLHYFAILF
;
A
#
# COMPACT_ATOMS: atom_id res chain seq x y z
N MET A 1 14.91 -26.40 -1.10
CA MET A 1 14.18 -26.79 -2.34
C MET A 1 12.67 -26.54 -2.25
N VAL A 2 11.99 -26.79 -1.11
CA VAL A 2 10.53 -26.51 -0.93
C VAL A 2 10.15 -25.02 -0.94
N LEU A 3 11.08 -24.13 -0.58
CA LEU A 3 10.84 -22.68 -0.52
C LEU A 3 10.60 -22.04 -1.90
N ILE A 4 11.19 -22.58 -2.98
CA ILE A 4 11.05 -22.03 -4.33
C ILE A 4 9.61 -22.25 -4.86
N PRO A 5 9.05 -23.48 -4.83
CA PRO A 5 7.65 -23.71 -5.17
C PRO A 5 6.69 -22.87 -4.32
N LEU A 6 6.93 -22.77 -3.01
CA LEU A 6 6.08 -21.99 -2.11
C LEU A 6 6.12 -20.49 -2.47
N GLY A 7 7.30 -19.94 -2.75
CA GLY A 7 7.46 -18.56 -3.18
C GLY A 7 6.73 -18.28 -4.51
N LEU A 8 6.78 -19.20 -5.46
CA LEU A 8 6.04 -19.09 -6.73
C LEU A 8 4.53 -19.15 -6.54
N ILE A 9 4.04 -20.01 -5.63
CA ILE A 9 2.60 -20.08 -5.29
C ILE A 9 2.15 -18.77 -4.66
N ILE A 10 2.90 -18.22 -3.70
CA ILE A 10 2.60 -16.93 -3.06
C ILE A 10 2.60 -15.82 -4.11
N LEU A 11 3.62 -15.78 -4.99
CA LEU A 11 3.71 -14.79 -6.06
C LEU A 11 2.48 -14.86 -6.99
N TRP A 12 2.09 -16.07 -7.40
CA TRP A 12 0.91 -16.29 -8.23
C TRP A 12 -0.37 -15.81 -7.54
N LEU A 13 -0.53 -16.11 -6.24
CA LEU A 13 -1.66 -15.64 -5.43
C LEU A 13 -1.73 -14.11 -5.37
N LEU A 14 -0.59 -13.44 -5.19
CA LEU A 14 -0.51 -11.99 -5.09
C LEU A 14 -0.78 -11.29 -6.42
N ILE A 15 -0.28 -11.84 -7.54
CA ILE A 15 -0.58 -11.32 -8.88
C ILE A 15 -2.09 -11.47 -9.19
N ASN A 16 -2.71 -12.57 -8.76
CA ASN A 16 -4.14 -12.78 -8.93
C ASN A 16 -5.00 -11.94 -7.99
N ASN A 17 -4.43 -11.42 -6.91
CA ASN A 17 -5.14 -10.62 -5.92
C ASN A 17 -4.35 -9.34 -5.57
N PRO A 18 -4.32 -8.34 -6.47
CA PRO A 18 -3.55 -7.11 -6.27
C PRO A 18 -3.98 -6.31 -5.02
N ALA A 19 -5.22 -6.53 -4.57
CA ALA A 19 -5.73 -6.04 -3.29
C ALA A 19 -4.83 -6.44 -2.11
N ILE A 20 -4.43 -7.71 -2.03
CA ILE A 20 -3.58 -8.23 -0.95
C ILE A 20 -2.15 -7.66 -1.10
N ALA A 21 -1.64 -7.62 -2.33
CA ALA A 21 -0.32 -7.03 -2.60
C ALA A 21 -0.26 -5.53 -2.23
N LEU A 22 -1.36 -4.78 -2.45
CA LEU A 22 -1.50 -3.39 -2.01
C LEU A 22 -1.45 -3.26 -0.49
N MET A 23 -2.08 -4.17 0.25
CA MET A 23 -1.99 -4.17 1.71
C MET A 23 -0.58 -4.52 2.19
N ILE A 24 0.11 -5.45 1.53
CA ILE A 24 1.53 -5.72 1.83
C ILE A 24 2.37 -4.46 1.57
N LEU A 25 2.11 -3.73 0.47
CA LEU A 25 2.79 -2.48 0.12
C LEU A 25 2.60 -1.39 1.21
N SER A 26 1.39 -1.24 1.74
CA SER A 26 1.11 -0.25 2.79
C SER A 26 1.85 -0.57 4.09
N LEU A 27 2.07 -1.86 4.36
CA LEU A 27 2.72 -2.39 5.57
C LEU A 27 4.23 -2.61 5.41
N THR A 28 4.85 -2.25 4.28
CA THR A 28 6.26 -2.60 4.02
C THR A 28 7.23 -2.05 5.05
N ALA A 29 6.96 -0.90 5.66
CA ALA A 29 7.85 -0.34 6.67
C ALA A 29 7.91 -1.18 7.96
N ILE A 30 6.80 -1.87 8.29
CA ILE A 30 6.70 -2.81 9.41
C ILE A 30 7.35 -4.13 9.01
N ILE A 31 6.93 -4.70 7.88
CA ILE A 31 7.42 -6.00 7.38
C ILE A 31 8.93 -5.96 7.14
N LYS A 32 9.43 -4.93 6.44
CA LYS A 32 10.86 -4.75 6.18
C LYS A 32 11.64 -4.53 7.47
N GLY A 33 11.09 -3.75 8.41
CA GLY A 33 11.68 -3.59 9.73
C GLY A 33 11.83 -4.90 10.47
N TYR A 34 10.80 -5.73 10.40
CA TYR A 34 10.84 -7.06 11.00
C TYR A 34 11.90 -7.95 10.37
N LEU A 35 11.86 -8.04 9.05
CA LEU A 35 12.73 -8.90 8.29
C LEU A 35 14.21 -8.54 8.43
N ILE A 36 14.57 -7.25 8.45
CA ILE A 36 15.98 -6.82 8.62
C ILE A 36 16.52 -7.23 9.99
N ASN A 37 15.72 -7.13 11.06
CA ASN A 37 16.17 -7.47 12.40
C ASN A 37 16.53 -8.94 12.56
N TYR A 38 15.88 -9.85 11.83
CA TYR A 38 16.15 -11.29 11.89
C TYR A 38 17.02 -11.79 10.73
N TYR A 39 16.98 -11.12 9.57
CA TYR A 39 17.69 -11.51 8.36
C TYR A 39 18.31 -10.27 7.68
N PRO A 40 19.52 -9.85 8.10
CA PRO A 40 20.17 -8.64 7.61
C PRO A 40 20.37 -8.58 6.09
N VAL A 41 20.48 -9.73 5.42
CA VAL A 41 20.57 -9.83 3.94
C VAL A 41 19.39 -9.13 3.22
N ILE A 42 18.24 -9.00 3.89
CA ILE A 42 17.05 -8.32 3.35
C ILE A 42 17.25 -6.81 3.21
N GLU A 43 18.27 -6.22 3.84
CA GLU A 43 18.62 -4.81 3.65
C GLU A 43 18.98 -4.49 2.18
N LEU A 44 19.60 -5.45 1.49
CA LEU A 44 19.98 -5.35 0.07
C LEU A 44 18.78 -5.35 -0.89
N VAL A 45 17.59 -5.71 -0.40
CA VAL A 45 16.39 -5.90 -1.22
C VAL A 45 15.33 -4.84 -0.88
N ASP A 46 14.86 -4.10 -1.89
CA ASP A 46 13.73 -3.18 -1.70
C ASP A 46 12.39 -3.91 -1.87
N ILE A 47 11.86 -4.39 -0.75
CA ILE A 47 10.54 -5.03 -0.66
C ILE A 47 9.43 -4.13 -1.23
N THR A 48 9.57 -2.80 -1.16
CA THR A 48 8.57 -1.85 -1.70
C THR A 48 8.53 -1.90 -3.22
N VAL A 49 9.70 -2.03 -3.86
CA VAL A 49 9.81 -2.19 -5.32
C VAL A 49 9.23 -3.53 -5.74
N ILE A 50 9.57 -4.61 -5.04
CA ILE A 50 9.03 -5.96 -5.33
C ILE A 50 7.49 -5.96 -5.23
N ALA A 51 6.94 -5.45 -4.13
CA ALA A 51 5.48 -5.38 -3.94
C ALA A 51 4.83 -4.55 -5.05
N THR A 52 5.46 -3.45 -5.47
CA THR A 52 4.96 -2.60 -6.55
C THR A 52 4.95 -3.33 -7.89
N LEU A 53 6.01 -4.07 -8.23
CA LEU A 53 6.07 -4.88 -9.45
C LEU A 53 4.97 -5.95 -9.47
N ILE A 54 4.76 -6.64 -8.35
CA ILE A 54 3.70 -7.65 -8.20
C ILE A 54 2.31 -7.03 -8.44
N ILE A 55 2.06 -5.86 -7.86
CA ILE A 55 0.80 -5.12 -8.06
C ILE A 55 0.61 -4.80 -9.54
N TRP A 56 1.61 -4.22 -10.21
CA TRP A 56 1.51 -3.85 -11.62
C TRP A 56 1.29 -5.06 -12.53
N LEU A 57 1.95 -6.18 -12.29
CA LEU A 57 1.70 -7.42 -13.03
C LEU A 57 0.23 -7.86 -12.90
N GLY A 58 -0.32 -7.78 -11.68
CA GLY A 58 -1.72 -8.10 -11.44
C GLY A 58 -2.70 -7.10 -12.06
N LEU A 59 -2.38 -5.80 -12.02
CA LEU A 59 -3.18 -4.75 -12.67
C LEU A 59 -3.18 -4.89 -14.20
N VAL A 60 -2.02 -5.13 -14.82
CA VAL A 60 -1.91 -5.38 -16.25
C VAL A 60 -2.72 -6.61 -16.65
N LYS A 61 -2.61 -7.71 -15.90
CA LYS A 61 -3.43 -8.91 -16.12
C LYS A 61 -4.93 -8.57 -16.09
N ILE A 62 -5.35 -7.82 -15.07
CA ILE A 62 -6.73 -7.41 -14.89
C ILE A 62 -7.22 -6.56 -16.08
N LEU A 63 -6.39 -5.66 -16.60
CA LEU A 63 -6.71 -4.81 -17.76
C LEU A 63 -6.81 -5.62 -19.05
N LEU A 64 -5.93 -6.62 -19.25
CA LEU A 64 -5.92 -7.46 -20.45
C LEU A 64 -7.09 -8.45 -20.51
N VAL A 65 -7.53 -8.97 -19.35
CA VAL A 65 -8.60 -9.99 -19.27
C VAL A 65 -9.99 -9.37 -19.10
N GLY A 66 -10.08 -8.15 -18.56
CA GLY A 66 -11.36 -7.53 -18.23
C GLY A 66 -11.90 -6.60 -19.33
N ASN A 67 -13.22 -6.56 -19.51
CA ASN A 67 -13.89 -5.44 -20.19
C ASN A 67 -13.92 -4.23 -19.26
N TRP A 68 -12.81 -3.49 -19.23
CA TRP A 68 -12.68 -2.29 -18.41
C TRP A 68 -13.34 -1.09 -19.05
N LYS A 69 -14.34 -0.54 -18.35
CA LYS A 69 -14.92 0.76 -18.66
C LYS A 69 -14.53 1.72 -17.54
N PHE A 70 -13.64 2.65 -17.85
CA PHE A 70 -13.40 3.81 -17.00
C PHE A 70 -14.58 4.76 -17.11
N PRO A 71 -15.29 5.08 -16.01
CA PRO A 71 -16.26 6.17 -16.02
C PRO A 71 -15.56 7.45 -16.49
N SER A 72 -16.18 8.23 -17.37
CA SER A 72 -15.61 9.48 -17.90
C SER A 72 -15.19 10.44 -16.78
N GLU A 73 -15.89 10.39 -15.65
CA GLU A 73 -15.67 11.20 -14.47
C GLU A 73 -14.34 10.90 -13.77
N TRP A 74 -13.77 9.69 -13.98
CA TRP A 74 -12.48 9.30 -13.40
C TRP A 74 -11.32 9.98 -14.11
N ASN A 75 -11.48 10.24 -15.40
CA ASN A 75 -10.41 10.78 -16.24
C ASN A 75 -9.90 12.10 -15.67
N SER A 76 -10.79 12.99 -15.24
CA SER A 76 -10.40 14.27 -14.64
C SER A 76 -9.52 14.10 -13.39
N ILE A 77 -9.88 13.20 -12.48
CA ILE A 77 -9.13 12.98 -11.24
C ILE A 77 -7.79 12.30 -11.53
N VAL A 78 -7.79 11.31 -12.41
CA VAL A 78 -6.55 10.63 -12.83
C VAL A 78 -5.62 11.63 -13.53
N TYR A 79 -6.13 12.46 -14.43
CA TYR A 79 -5.33 13.51 -15.07
C TYR A 79 -4.79 14.52 -14.07
N LEU A 80 -5.59 15.00 -13.12
CA LEU A 80 -5.10 15.89 -12.06
C LEU A 80 -3.98 15.25 -11.24
N PHE A 81 -4.11 13.97 -10.89
CA PHE A 81 -3.09 13.24 -10.15
C PHE A 81 -1.80 13.08 -10.97
N LEU A 82 -1.89 12.77 -12.26
CA LEU A 82 -0.74 12.65 -13.16
C LEU A 82 -0.07 14.00 -13.41
N ILE A 83 -0.86 15.06 -13.61
CA ILE A 83 -0.36 16.44 -13.73
C ILE A 83 0.39 16.84 -12.46
N PHE A 84 -0.13 16.50 -11.28
CA PHE A 84 0.58 16.73 -10.03
C PHE A 84 1.94 16.00 -9.99
N GLY A 85 1.98 14.74 -10.43
CA GLY A 85 3.24 13.99 -10.59
C GLY A 85 4.24 14.65 -11.55
N LEU A 86 3.74 15.22 -12.66
CA LEU A 86 4.56 15.98 -13.62
C LEU A 86 5.07 17.30 -13.03
N LEU A 87 4.24 18.05 -12.31
CA LEU A 87 4.64 19.28 -11.62
C LEU A 87 5.73 19.01 -10.58
N LEU A 88 5.65 17.88 -9.87
CA LEU A 88 6.74 17.42 -9.00
C LEU A 88 8.03 17.15 -9.80
N GLY A 89 7.91 16.59 -11.01
CA GLY A 89 9.01 16.47 -11.95
C GLY A 89 9.64 17.82 -12.32
N ILE A 90 8.83 18.84 -12.60
CA ILE A 90 9.30 20.20 -12.91
C ILE A 90 10.00 20.83 -11.70
N SER A 91 9.51 20.57 -10.48
CA SER A 91 10.14 21.06 -9.24
C SER A 91 11.59 20.58 -9.07
N TYR A 92 11.97 19.49 -9.75
CA TYR A 92 13.36 19.02 -9.80
C TYR A 92 14.34 20.09 -10.27
N ILE A 93 13.93 20.92 -11.23
CA ILE A 93 14.81 21.95 -11.84
C ILE A 93 15.24 22.98 -10.80
N TYR A 94 14.45 23.15 -9.74
CA TYR A 94 14.67 24.14 -8.68
C TYR A 94 15.21 23.53 -7.37
N THR A 95 15.53 22.23 -7.37
CA THR A 95 15.97 21.57 -6.13
C THR A 95 17.43 21.89 -5.80
N VAL A 96 17.68 22.28 -4.55
CA VAL A 96 19.05 22.50 -4.03
C VAL A 96 19.83 21.19 -3.81
N SER A 97 19.16 20.03 -3.87
CA SER A 97 19.78 18.71 -3.74
C SER A 97 19.27 17.76 -4.83
N PRO A 98 19.88 17.77 -6.03
CA PRO A 98 19.43 16.98 -7.18
C PRO A 98 19.28 15.49 -6.88
N ASP A 99 20.31 14.83 -6.34
CA ASP A 99 20.24 13.39 -6.08
C ASP A 99 19.11 12.99 -5.11
N TYR A 100 18.89 13.79 -4.08
CA TYR A 100 17.83 13.54 -3.12
C TYR A 100 16.45 13.86 -3.69
N GLY A 101 16.31 14.97 -4.41
CA GLY A 101 15.09 15.38 -5.11
C GLY A 101 14.67 14.34 -6.15
N PHE A 102 15.61 13.86 -6.97
CA PHE A 102 15.37 12.83 -7.98
C PHE A 102 14.84 11.54 -7.35
N ARG A 103 15.49 11.05 -6.28
CA ARG A 103 15.03 9.86 -5.54
C ARG A 103 13.63 10.04 -4.97
N LYS A 104 13.28 11.23 -4.47
CA LYS A 104 11.92 11.52 -3.99
C LYS A 104 10.89 11.48 -5.12
N ILE A 105 11.20 12.09 -6.26
CA ILE A 105 10.31 12.15 -7.42
C ILE A 105 10.05 10.75 -7.98
N ILE A 106 11.10 9.93 -8.12
CA ILE A 106 10.94 8.53 -8.53
C ILE A 106 10.06 7.79 -7.52
N ARG A 107 10.37 7.86 -6.22
CA ARG A 107 9.60 7.14 -5.19
C ARG A 107 8.14 7.59 -5.17
N PHE A 108 7.86 8.87 -5.34
CA PHE A 108 6.50 9.38 -5.44
C PHE A 108 5.80 8.83 -6.68
N ASN A 109 6.36 9.04 -7.88
CA ASN A 109 5.73 8.58 -9.12
C ASN A 109 5.60 7.07 -9.19
N THR A 110 6.50 6.29 -8.60
CA THR A 110 6.39 4.83 -8.57
C THR A 110 5.36 4.39 -7.54
N PHE A 111 5.49 4.79 -6.27
CA PHE A 111 4.68 4.22 -5.19
C PHE A 111 3.32 4.92 -5.02
N ALA A 112 3.27 6.24 -5.15
CA ALA A 112 2.02 6.98 -5.00
C ALA A 112 1.06 6.68 -6.17
N VAL A 113 1.56 6.63 -7.41
CA VAL A 113 0.74 6.19 -8.56
C VAL A 113 0.24 4.78 -8.36
N THR A 114 1.09 3.86 -7.89
CA THR A 114 0.65 2.48 -7.61
C THR A 114 -0.47 2.47 -6.57
N MET A 115 -0.31 3.16 -5.44
CA MET A 115 -1.33 3.19 -4.38
C MET A 115 -2.62 3.90 -4.79
N PHE A 116 -2.54 4.86 -5.72
CA PHE A 116 -3.70 5.58 -6.24
C PHE A 116 -4.45 4.76 -7.31
N MET A 117 -3.73 4.23 -8.29
CA MET A 117 -4.32 3.49 -9.41
C MET A 117 -4.86 2.13 -8.99
N THR A 118 -4.24 1.44 -8.03
CA THR A 118 -4.67 0.10 -7.62
C THR A 118 -6.11 0.04 -7.12
N PRO A 119 -6.54 0.81 -6.10
CA PRO A 119 -7.91 0.79 -5.60
C PRO A 119 -8.92 1.27 -6.64
N LEU A 120 -8.57 2.30 -7.44
CA LEU A 120 -9.39 2.72 -8.57
C LEU A 120 -9.62 1.56 -9.51
N LEU A 121 -8.58 0.82 -9.85
CA LEU A 121 -8.75 -0.35 -10.68
C LEU A 121 -9.61 -1.38 -9.94
N ILE A 122 -9.09 -2.02 -8.89
CA ILE A 122 -9.71 -3.24 -8.33
C ILE A 122 -11.13 -3.04 -7.78
N ILE A 123 -11.55 -1.83 -7.40
CA ILE A 123 -12.87 -1.56 -6.82
C ILE A 123 -13.87 -1.25 -7.92
N LYS A 124 -14.74 -2.22 -8.20
CA LYS A 124 -15.86 -2.08 -9.13
C LYS A 124 -17.18 -1.95 -8.41
N THR A 125 -17.29 -2.55 -7.23
CA THR A 125 -18.50 -2.62 -6.43
C THR A 125 -18.22 -2.29 -4.96
N PRO A 126 -19.26 -1.94 -4.18
CA PRO A 126 -19.12 -1.81 -2.73
C PRO A 126 -18.61 -3.09 -2.04
N ALA A 127 -18.93 -4.26 -2.58
CA ALA A 127 -18.44 -5.54 -2.06
C ALA A 127 -16.90 -5.65 -2.18
N ASP A 128 -16.33 -5.14 -3.28
CA ASP A 128 -14.86 -5.13 -3.46
C ASP A 128 -14.18 -4.23 -2.42
N SER A 129 -14.80 -3.09 -2.08
CA SER A 129 -14.28 -2.21 -1.03
C SER A 129 -14.37 -2.86 0.35
N LYS A 130 -15.49 -3.51 0.69
CA LYS A 130 -15.62 -4.28 1.94
C LYS A 130 -14.57 -5.39 2.01
N ARG A 131 -14.30 -6.07 0.90
CA ARG A 131 -13.28 -7.12 0.82
C ARG A 131 -11.87 -6.56 1.05
N LEU A 132 -11.53 -5.44 0.42
CA LEU A 132 -10.25 -4.75 0.61
C LEU A 132 -10.06 -4.33 2.07
N LEU A 133 -11.10 -3.75 2.69
CA LEU A 133 -11.09 -3.36 4.10
C LEU A 133 -10.93 -4.58 5.02
N SER A 134 -11.60 -5.69 4.72
CA SER A 134 -11.44 -6.95 5.46
C SER A 134 -10.00 -7.49 5.39
N TYR A 135 -9.35 -7.41 4.22
CA TYR A 135 -7.93 -7.76 4.09
C TYR A 135 -7.02 -6.84 4.91
N PHE A 136 -7.34 -5.54 4.94
CA PHE A 136 -6.62 -4.59 5.79
C PHE A 136 -6.75 -4.95 7.27
N TYR A 137 -7.98 -5.18 7.76
CA TYR A 137 -8.21 -5.59 9.15
C TYR A 137 -7.53 -6.90 9.49
N PHE A 138 -7.61 -7.90 8.62
CA PHE A 138 -6.95 -9.19 8.83
C PHE A 138 -5.43 -9.04 8.98
N LEU A 139 -4.78 -8.26 8.09
CA LEU A 139 -3.35 -7.99 8.18
C LEU A 139 -2.98 -7.18 9.42
N LEU A 140 -3.83 -6.22 9.81
CA LEU A 140 -3.62 -5.40 10.99
C LEU A 140 -3.70 -6.25 12.26
N ILE A 141 -4.65 -7.19 12.35
CA ILE A 141 -4.75 -8.17 13.44
C ILE A 141 -3.48 -9.02 13.52
N ILE A 142 -2.97 -9.52 12.39
CA ILE A 142 -1.71 -10.29 12.36
C ILE A 142 -0.56 -9.46 12.91
N ILE A 143 -0.43 -8.21 12.48
CA ILE A 143 0.65 -7.33 12.94
C ILE A 143 0.52 -7.03 14.43
N ILE A 144 -0.68 -6.70 14.92
CA ILE A 144 -0.93 -6.52 16.35
C ILE A 144 -0.55 -7.80 17.11
N GLY A 145 -0.93 -8.97 16.60
CA GLY A 145 -0.56 -10.25 17.20
C GLY A 145 0.96 -10.44 17.29
N ILE A 146 1.70 -10.16 16.22
CA ILE A 146 3.17 -10.21 16.19
C ILE A 146 3.76 -9.22 17.21
N MET A 147 3.23 -8.00 17.28
CA MET A 147 3.68 -6.99 18.23
C MET A 147 3.44 -7.41 19.68
N LEU A 148 2.23 -7.88 20.00
CA LEU A 148 1.88 -8.34 21.33
C LEU A 148 2.75 -9.52 21.74
N PHE A 149 3.00 -10.46 20.82
CA PHE A 149 3.91 -11.56 21.04
C PHE A 149 5.34 -11.07 21.32
N GLN A 150 5.87 -10.15 20.50
CA GLN A 150 7.19 -9.57 20.72
C GLN A 150 7.27 -8.78 22.03
N PHE A 151 6.19 -8.10 22.42
CA PHE A 151 6.10 -7.37 23.68
C PHE A 151 6.14 -8.32 24.87
N VAL A 152 5.39 -9.43 24.83
CA VAL A 152 5.42 -10.48 25.87
C VAL A 152 6.77 -11.20 25.90
N TYR A 153 7.36 -11.49 24.74
CA TYR A 153 8.71 -12.05 24.64
C TYR A 153 9.75 -11.12 25.28
N PHE A 154 9.66 -9.82 25.01
CA PHE A 154 10.50 -8.79 25.61
C PHE A 154 10.39 -8.76 27.13
N LEU A 155 9.17 -8.71 27.67
CA LEU A 155 8.93 -8.68 29.12
C LEU A 155 9.57 -9.86 29.87
N LYS A 156 9.81 -10.97 29.17
CA LYS A 156 10.39 -12.18 29.78
C LYS A 156 11.87 -12.41 29.43
N TRP A 157 12.34 -12.04 28.24
CA TRP A 157 13.65 -12.51 27.71
C TRP A 157 14.38 -11.55 26.74
N GLY A 158 13.87 -10.34 26.43
CA GLY A 158 14.34 -9.56 25.26
C GLY A 158 14.93 -8.16 25.52
N ASP A 159 15.51 -7.56 24.48
CA ASP A 159 16.10 -6.21 24.45
C ASP A 159 15.06 -5.12 24.09
N PHE A 160 14.97 -4.06 24.92
CA PHE A 160 13.97 -2.99 24.83
C PHE A 160 14.12 -2.15 23.55
N ALA A 161 15.35 -2.00 23.04
CA ALA A 161 15.62 -1.19 21.87
C ALA A 161 14.90 -1.73 20.61
N ILE A 162 14.78 -3.06 20.51
CA ILE A 162 14.12 -3.73 19.38
C ILE A 162 12.62 -3.45 19.40
N VAL A 163 11.96 -3.58 20.55
CA VAL A 163 10.51 -3.32 20.70
C VAL A 163 10.18 -1.85 20.48
N LEU A 164 10.98 -0.93 21.02
CA LEU A 164 10.81 0.50 20.80
C LEU A 164 10.93 0.86 19.31
N ALA A 165 11.86 0.22 18.58
CA ALA A 165 11.99 0.40 17.13
C ALA A 165 10.77 -0.08 16.34
N TYR A 166 10.08 -1.14 16.76
CA TYR A 166 8.80 -1.57 16.17
C TYR A 166 7.64 -0.66 16.57
N TRP A 167 7.55 -0.27 17.84
CA TRP A 167 6.50 0.61 18.35
C TRP A 167 6.52 1.98 17.65
N ASN A 168 7.70 2.56 17.43
CA ASN A 168 7.86 3.80 16.68
C ASN A 168 7.47 3.68 15.20
N ARG A 169 7.49 2.47 14.64
CA ARG A 169 7.03 2.23 13.27
C ARG A 169 5.51 2.08 13.18
N ILE A 170 4.78 1.92 14.28
CA ILE A 170 3.35 1.54 14.26
C ILE A 170 2.46 2.54 15.02
N SER A 171 2.98 3.16 16.08
CA SER A 171 2.21 4.11 16.90
C SER A 171 1.96 5.45 16.19
N ILE A 172 0.75 5.99 16.33
CA ILE A 172 0.33 7.29 15.76
C ILE A 172 1.17 8.47 16.31
N PRO A 173 1.49 8.56 17.63
CA PRO A 173 2.29 9.66 18.16
C PRO A 173 3.80 9.56 17.85
N GLY A 174 4.30 8.34 17.58
CA GLY A 174 5.69 8.10 17.14
C GLY A 174 5.83 7.93 15.63
N ALA A 175 4.76 8.15 14.87
CA ALA A 175 4.61 7.64 13.51
C ALA A 175 5.68 8.14 12.56
N ASN A 176 6.22 7.22 11.76
CA ASN A 176 6.74 7.58 10.45
C ASN A 176 5.55 8.14 9.63
N PRO A 177 5.51 9.45 9.31
CA PRO A 177 4.38 10.08 8.61
C PRO A 177 4.12 9.45 7.24
N ILE A 178 5.10 8.74 6.70
CA ILE A 178 4.99 7.98 5.45
C ILE A 178 3.97 6.84 5.60
N GLN A 179 3.87 6.15 6.74
CA GLN A 179 2.90 5.05 6.87
C GLN A 179 1.46 5.55 6.98
N VAL A 180 1.23 6.55 7.82
CA VAL A 180 -0.10 7.16 7.99
C VAL A 180 -0.60 7.73 6.67
N SER A 181 0.27 8.44 5.94
CA SER A 181 -0.08 8.96 4.61
C SER A 181 -0.42 7.87 3.59
N ARG A 182 0.23 6.69 3.64
CA ARG A 182 -0.12 5.56 2.76
C ARG A 182 -1.53 5.02 3.04
N TYR A 183 -1.89 4.84 4.31
CA TYR A 183 -3.24 4.36 4.67
C TYR A 183 -4.31 5.37 4.26
N LEU A 184 -4.07 6.67 4.52
CA LEU A 184 -4.96 7.74 4.10
C LEU A 184 -5.10 7.82 2.58
N ALA A 185 -4.00 7.68 1.83
CA ALA A 185 -4.03 7.70 0.36
C ALA A 185 -4.85 6.54 -0.21
N ILE A 186 -4.67 5.32 0.33
CA ILE A 186 -5.46 4.15 -0.06
C ILE A 186 -6.94 4.38 0.28
N GLY A 187 -7.25 4.79 1.51
CA GLY A 187 -8.62 5.06 1.96
C GLY A 187 -9.31 6.15 1.12
N ALA A 188 -8.60 7.23 0.80
CA ALA A 188 -9.11 8.28 -0.08
C ALA A 188 -9.40 7.75 -1.49
N ALA A 189 -8.50 6.95 -2.06
CA ALA A 189 -8.71 6.38 -3.39
C ALA A 189 -9.84 5.34 -3.42
N MET A 190 -10.05 4.58 -2.33
CA MET A 190 -11.22 3.73 -2.15
C MET A 190 -12.53 4.55 -2.14
N MET A 191 -12.56 5.64 -1.38
CA MET A 191 -13.73 6.52 -1.33
C MET A 191 -14.02 7.14 -2.71
N ILE A 192 -13.00 7.64 -3.41
CA ILE A 192 -13.15 8.18 -4.77
C ILE A 192 -13.74 7.11 -5.71
N ALA A 193 -13.22 5.87 -5.66
CA ALA A 193 -13.72 4.78 -6.50
C ALA A 193 -15.21 4.48 -6.23
N LEU A 194 -15.63 4.49 -4.97
CA LEU A 194 -17.02 4.22 -4.56
C LEU A 194 -17.98 5.37 -4.86
N LEU A 195 -17.57 6.60 -4.58
CA LEU A 195 -18.40 7.80 -4.74
C LEU A 195 -18.71 8.06 -6.22
N ILE A 196 -17.77 7.81 -7.11
CA ILE A 196 -17.98 8.07 -8.54
C ILE A 196 -18.76 6.95 -9.23
N ARG A 197 -18.64 5.70 -8.75
CA ARG A 197 -19.39 4.57 -9.33
C ARG A 197 -20.85 4.51 -8.87
N ASN A 198 -21.22 5.17 -7.77
CA ASN A 198 -22.58 5.17 -7.23
C ASN A 198 -23.24 6.56 -7.39
N LYS A 199 -24.57 6.61 -7.44
CA LYS A 199 -25.29 7.89 -7.43
C LYS A 199 -25.04 8.63 -6.10
N PRO A 200 -24.94 9.97 -6.10
CA PRO A 200 -24.69 10.77 -4.89
C PRO A 200 -25.65 10.47 -3.72
N SER A 201 -26.92 10.17 -4.02
CA SER A 201 -27.95 9.85 -3.02
C SER A 201 -27.75 8.50 -2.32
N GLN A 202 -27.06 7.53 -2.94
CA GLN A 202 -26.71 6.24 -2.34
C GLN A 202 -25.34 6.28 -1.66
N SER A 203 -24.56 7.32 -1.91
CA SER A 203 -23.17 7.46 -1.48
C SER A 203 -23.01 7.68 0.03
N LEU A 204 -23.96 8.41 0.64
CA LEU A 204 -23.96 8.68 2.09
C LEU A 204 -24.07 7.41 2.93
N HIS A 205 -24.85 6.42 2.48
CA HIS A 205 -24.98 5.15 3.20
C HIS A 205 -23.68 4.33 3.18
N TYR A 206 -22.89 4.43 2.10
CA TYR A 206 -21.58 3.77 2.00
C TYR A 206 -20.51 4.43 2.87
N PHE A 207 -20.66 5.72 3.19
CA PHE A 207 -19.81 6.38 4.18
C PHE A 207 -19.91 5.68 5.54
N ALA A 208 -21.13 5.36 5.98
CA ALA A 208 -21.38 4.62 7.22
C ALA A 208 -20.93 3.15 7.20
N ILE A 209 -20.59 2.59 6.03
CA ILE A 209 -20.05 1.22 5.89
C ILE A 209 -18.52 1.19 6.04
N LEU A 210 -17.86 2.34 5.90
CA LEU A 210 -16.41 2.50 5.99
C LEU A 210 -15.93 2.94 7.39
N PHE A 211 -16.86 3.31 8.28
CA PHE A 211 -16.63 3.62 9.70
C PHE A 211 -17.19 2.49 10.58
#